data_AF-A0A969JUX6-F1
#
_entry.id   AF-A0A969JUX6-F1
#
_cell.length_a   1.000
_cell.length_b   1.000
_cell.length_c   1.000
_cell.angle_alpha   90.00
_cell.angle_beta   90.00
_cell.angle_gamma   90.00
#
_symmetry.space_group_name_H-M   'P 1'
#
loop_
_entity.id
_entity.type
_entity.pdbx_description
1 polymer ?
#
loop_
_entity_poly.entity_id
_entity_poly.type
_entity_poly.pdbx_seq_one_letter_code
_entity_poly.pdbx_strand_id
1 'polypeptide(L)'
;MWFGALDKIAERPWLGYGFRAFWRPEGGAPEIWKIVGYEPPHAHNGYINISLDLGVIGLALFLLSLLISYAKSIQWLRMRKGVISLLPILYVTFMFMYNHSENTIIEHNSIFWAEFVAISLSLF
;
A
#
# COMPACT_ATOMS: atom_id res chain seq x y z
N MET A 1 6.36 14.23 10.17
CA MET A 1 5.62 13.79 8.97
C MET A 1 4.46 12.86 9.31
N TRP A 2 4.73 11.66 9.85
CA TRP A 2 3.68 10.65 10.08
C TRP A 2 2.61 11.08 11.09
N PHE A 3 2.97 11.79 12.17
CA PHE A 3 1.98 12.33 13.10
C PHE A 3 0.96 13.25 12.41
N GLY A 4 1.43 14.23 11.63
CA GLY A 4 0.53 15.10 10.86
C GLY A 4 -0.28 14.34 9.79
N ALA A 5 0.27 13.28 9.21
CA ALA A 5 -0.47 12.41 8.29
C ALA A 5 -1.58 11.62 9.01
N LEU A 6 -1.31 11.11 10.22
CA LEU A 6 -2.30 10.42 11.04
C LEU A 6 -3.43 11.36 11.48
N ASP A 7 -3.09 12.60 11.85
CA ASP A 7 -4.10 13.64 12.16
C ASP A 7 -4.98 13.90 10.93
N LYS A 8 -4.38 14.00 9.74
CA LYS A 8 -5.13 14.17 8.49
C LYS A 8 -6.00 12.97 8.14
N ILE A 9 -5.55 11.75 8.39
CA ILE A 9 -6.38 10.54 8.23
C ILE A 9 -7.60 10.62 9.16
N ALA A 10 -7.43 11.09 10.40
CA ALA A 10 -8.53 11.21 11.36
C ALA A 10 -9.61 12.21 10.93
N GLU A 11 -9.27 13.23 10.13
CA GLU A 11 -10.25 14.16 9.55
C GLU A 11 -11.15 13.51 8.49
N ARG A 12 -10.65 12.52 7.72
CA ARG A 12 -11.38 11.84 6.64
C ARG A 12 -11.16 10.32 6.65
N PRO A 13 -11.56 9.62 7.71
CA PRO A 13 -11.09 8.25 7.97
C PRO A 13 -11.66 7.21 7.01
N TRP A 14 -12.85 7.44 6.44
CA TRP A 14 -13.57 6.42 5.67
C TRP A 14 -13.08 6.26 4.25
N LEU A 15 -12.99 7.38 3.53
CA LEU A 15 -12.68 7.42 2.09
C LEU A 15 -11.42 8.24 1.77
N GLY A 16 -10.77 8.85 2.77
CA GLY A 16 -9.59 9.67 2.57
C GLY A 16 -9.88 10.95 1.79
N TYR A 17 -8.87 11.42 1.07
CA TYR A 17 -8.85 12.67 0.31
C TYR A 17 -9.04 12.45 -1.19
N GLY A 18 -9.08 11.20 -1.64
CA GLY A 18 -9.11 10.82 -3.05
C GLY A 18 -7.74 10.40 -3.55
N PHE A 19 -7.75 9.49 -4.52
CA PHE A 19 -6.55 8.88 -5.08
C PHE A 19 -5.54 9.93 -5.60
N ARG A 20 -4.33 9.94 -5.04
CA ARG A 20 -3.25 10.89 -5.34
C ARG A 20 -3.63 12.36 -5.21
N ALA A 21 -4.67 12.68 -4.44
CA ALA A 21 -5.12 14.05 -4.24
C ALA A 21 -4.44 14.71 -3.02
N PHE A 22 -4.02 13.92 -2.03
CA PHE A 22 -3.54 14.45 -0.76
C PHE A 22 -2.22 15.21 -0.87
N TRP A 23 -1.21 14.63 -1.55
CA TRP A 23 0.16 15.17 -1.66
C TRP A 23 0.34 16.26 -2.71
N ARG A 24 -0.74 16.95 -3.07
CA ARG A 24 -0.72 18.07 -4.02
C ARG A 24 -0.73 19.41 -3.28
N PRO A 25 -0.25 20.50 -3.90
CA PRO A 25 -0.35 21.85 -3.34
C PRO A 25 -1.79 22.27 -2.99
N GLU A 26 -2.77 21.79 -3.76
CA GLU A 26 -4.21 21.98 -3.53
C GLU A 26 -4.83 20.95 -2.57
N GLY A 27 -4.05 19.98 -2.09
CA GLY A 27 -4.46 18.88 -1.23
C GLY A 27 -4.28 19.17 0.27
N GLY A 28 -4.19 18.10 1.06
CA GLY A 28 -4.00 18.19 2.52
C GLY A 28 -2.54 18.27 2.97
N ALA A 29 -1.58 18.10 2.05
CA ALA A 29 -0.15 18.11 2.34
C ALA A 29 0.49 19.46 2.72
N PRO A 30 0.00 20.65 2.29
CA PRO A 30 0.63 21.93 2.65
C PRO A 30 0.78 22.17 4.15
N GLU A 31 -0.16 21.67 4.96
CA GLU A 31 -0.05 21.74 6.43
C GLU A 31 1.09 20.89 6.97
N ILE A 32 1.28 19.68 6.41
CA ILE A 32 2.39 18.79 6.78
C ILE A 32 3.71 19.38 6.30
N TRP A 33 3.79 19.87 5.06
CA TRP A 33 5.00 20.45 4.47
C TRP A 33 5.56 21.61 5.30
N LYS A 34 4.69 22.48 5.84
CA LYS A 34 5.09 23.56 6.76
C LYS A 34 5.76 23.05 8.04
N ILE A 35 5.32 21.90 8.55
CA ILE A 35 5.86 21.30 9.79
C ILE A 35 7.20 20.61 9.52
N VAL A 36 7.32 19.87 8.41
CA VAL A 36 8.57 19.15 8.09
C VAL A 36 9.62 20.01 7.39
N GLY A 37 9.26 21.16 6.82
CA GLY A 37 10.21 22.09 6.20
C GLY A 37 10.65 21.68 4.78
N TYR A 38 9.99 20.71 4.16
CA TYR A 38 10.17 20.31 2.76
C TYR A 38 8.86 19.71 2.21
N GLU A 39 8.83 19.46 0.89
CA GLU A 39 7.64 19.01 0.16
C GLU A 39 7.78 17.54 -0.31
N PRO A 40 7.68 16.56 0.60
CA PRO A 40 7.69 15.16 0.21
C PRO A 40 6.47 14.82 -0.66
N PRO A 41 6.66 13.99 -1.70
CA PRO A 41 5.59 13.61 -2.62
C PRO A 41 4.64 12.52 -2.08
N HIS A 42 4.99 11.86 -0.98
CA HIS A 42 4.17 10.84 -0.31
C HIS A 42 4.65 10.57 1.13
N ALA A 43 3.91 9.75 1.88
CA ALA A 43 4.18 9.45 3.29
C ALA A 43 5.46 8.62 3.59
N HIS A 44 6.17 8.14 2.56
CA HIS A 44 7.19 7.07 2.65
C HIS A 44 6.72 5.86 3.47
N ASN A 45 5.43 5.56 3.39
CA ASN A 45 4.78 4.41 4.02
C ASN A 45 3.49 4.14 3.27
N GLY A 46 3.41 3.01 2.57
CA GLY A 46 2.27 2.67 1.73
C GLY A 46 0.95 2.54 2.50
N TYR A 47 0.99 2.13 3.77
CA TYR A 47 -0.21 2.00 4.61
C TYR A 47 -0.79 3.36 5.01
N ILE A 48 0.07 4.30 5.37
CA ILE A 48 -0.35 5.70 5.61
C ILE A 48 -0.85 6.30 4.30
N ASN A 49 -0.16 6.04 3.19
CA ASN A 49 -0.51 6.62 1.89
C ASN A 49 -1.86 6.14 1.37
N ILE A 50 -2.13 4.83 1.37
CA ILE A 50 -3.45 4.30 0.98
C ILE A 50 -4.56 4.80 1.93
N SER A 51 -4.26 5.00 3.21
CA SER A 51 -5.22 5.56 4.17
C SER A 51 -5.55 7.03 3.88
N LEU A 52 -4.55 7.82 3.45
CA LEU A 52 -4.79 9.20 3.02
C LEU A 52 -5.58 9.24 1.71
N ASP A 53 -5.28 8.35 0.77
CA ASP A 53 -5.92 8.35 -0.56
C ASP A 53 -7.35 7.79 -0.53
N LEU A 54 -7.56 6.65 0.13
CA LEU A 54 -8.78 5.84 0.06
C LEU A 54 -9.41 5.53 1.44
N GLY A 55 -8.82 6.05 2.52
CA GLY A 55 -9.30 5.81 3.88
C GLY A 55 -9.11 4.37 4.37
N VAL A 56 -9.74 4.09 5.51
CA VAL A 56 -9.75 2.77 6.14
C VAL A 56 -10.37 1.71 5.24
N ILE A 57 -11.32 2.09 4.37
CA ILE A 57 -11.94 1.15 3.42
C ILE A 57 -10.89 0.67 2.41
N GLY A 58 -10.14 1.59 1.81
CA GLY A 58 -9.05 1.22 0.89
C GLY A 58 -7.97 0.39 1.57
N LEU A 59 -7.54 0.80 2.76
CA LEU A 59 -6.57 0.04 3.56
C LEU A 59 -7.07 -1.38 3.86
N ALA A 60 -8.32 -1.53 4.31
CA ALA A 60 -8.90 -2.83 4.66
C ALA A 60 -9.00 -3.75 3.44
N LEU A 61 -9.41 -3.23 2.27
CA LEU A 61 -9.46 -4.00 1.04
C LEU A 61 -8.06 -4.46 0.60
N PHE A 62 -7.05 -3.58 0.71
CA PHE A 62 -5.67 -3.95 0.43
C PHE A 62 -5.19 -5.05 1.40
N LEU A 63 -5.35 -4.87 2.71
CA LEU A 63 -4.94 -5.86 3.71
C LEU A 63 -5.66 -7.20 3.51
N LEU A 64 -6.95 -7.18 3.16
CA LEU A 64 -7.71 -8.39 2.84
C LEU A 64 -7.14 -9.10 1.61
N SER A 65 -6.83 -8.36 0.53
CA SER A 65 -6.21 -8.95 -0.66
C SER A 65 -4.84 -9.52 -0.36
N LEU A 66 -4.02 -8.83 0.44
CA LEU A 66 -2.72 -9.28 0.90
C LEU A 66 -2.84 -10.60 1.71
N LEU A 67 -3.77 -10.67 2.66
CA LEU A 67 -4.01 -11.86 3.48
C LEU A 67 -4.48 -13.05 2.65
N ILE A 68 -5.42 -12.83 1.72
CA ILE A 68 -5.90 -13.88 0.80
C ILE A 68 -4.75 -14.40 -0.06
N SER A 69 -3.96 -13.50 -0.67
CA SER A 69 -2.82 -13.87 -1.49
C SER A 69 -1.75 -14.60 -0.69
N TYR A 70 -1.52 -14.22 0.57
CA TYR A 70 -0.56 -14.90 1.46
C TYR A 70 -1.03 -16.33 1.78
N ALA A 71 -2.30 -16.51 2.17
CA ALA A 71 -2.87 -17.81 2.46
C ALA A 71 -2.83 -18.75 1.25
N LYS A 72 -3.19 -18.22 0.06
CA LYS A 72 -3.10 -18.96 -1.21
C LYS A 72 -1.68 -19.29 -1.61
N SER A 73 -0.73 -18.40 -1.36
CA SER A 73 0.69 -18.66 -1.62
C SER A 73 1.21 -19.82 -0.78
N ILE A 74 0.80 -19.91 0.49
CA ILE A 74 1.11 -21.05 1.36
C ILE A 74 0.48 -22.34 0.81
N GLN A 75 -0.79 -22.29 0.40
CA GLN A 75 -1.47 -23.45 -0.19
C GLN A 75 -0.74 -23.92 -1.47
N TRP A 76 -0.38 -22.99 -2.36
CA TRP A 76 0.36 -23.26 -3.59
C TRP A 76 1.71 -23.93 -3.31
N LEU A 77 2.47 -23.39 -2.35
CA LEU A 77 3.76 -23.93 -1.93
C LEU A 77 3.63 -25.36 -1.37
N ARG A 78 2.53 -25.68 -0.68
CA ARG A 78 2.29 -27.03 -0.15
C ARG A 78 1.92 -28.03 -1.24
N MET A 79 1.24 -27.59 -2.31
CA MET A 79 0.74 -28.48 -3.37
C MET A 79 1.75 -28.71 -4.49
N ARG A 80 2.66 -27.77 -4.75
CA ARG A 80 3.63 -27.86 -5.86
C ARG A 80 5.05 -28.06 -5.36
N LYS A 81 5.80 -28.90 -6.06
CA LYS A 81 7.24 -29.10 -5.80
C LYS A 81 8.04 -28.28 -6.81
N GLY A 82 8.97 -27.45 -6.34
CA GLY A 82 9.89 -26.70 -7.19
C GLY A 82 10.14 -25.27 -6.67
N VAL A 83 11.33 -24.72 -6.95
CA VAL A 83 11.77 -23.41 -6.44
C VAL A 83 10.82 -22.28 -6.86
N ILE A 84 10.22 -22.36 -8.05
CA ILE A 84 9.26 -21.37 -8.56
C ILE A 84 8.03 -21.22 -7.65
N SER A 85 7.65 -22.28 -6.91
CA SER A 85 6.52 -22.22 -5.97
C SER A 85 6.76 -21.27 -4.78
N LEU A 86 8.01 -20.86 -4.53
CA LEU A 86 8.36 -19.86 -3.52
C LEU A 86 8.06 -18.43 -3.96
N LEU A 87 7.99 -18.17 -5.28
CA LEU A 87 7.87 -16.81 -5.80
C LEU A 87 6.66 -16.06 -5.22
N PRO A 88 5.43 -16.62 -5.17
CA PRO A 88 4.27 -15.89 -4.65
C PRO A 88 4.43 -15.51 -3.18
N ILE A 89 4.87 -16.44 -2.33
CA ILE A 89 5.00 -16.17 -0.88
C ILE A 89 6.12 -15.15 -0.60
N LEU A 90 7.24 -15.24 -1.32
CA LEU A 90 8.34 -14.28 -1.20
C LEU A 90 7.89 -12.89 -1.64
N TYR A 91 7.15 -12.80 -2.76
CA TYR A 91 6.67 -11.53 -3.29
C TYR A 91 5.63 -10.86 -2.39
N VAL A 92 4.65 -11.62 -1.88
CA VAL A 92 3.66 -11.07 -0.94
C VAL A 92 4.32 -10.64 0.37
N THR A 93 5.34 -11.38 0.86
CA THR A 93 6.13 -10.98 2.03
C THR A 93 6.93 -9.70 1.76
N PHE A 94 7.56 -9.61 0.58
CA PHE A 94 8.24 -8.40 0.14
C PHE A 94 7.27 -7.21 0.10
N MET A 95 6.10 -7.35 -0.51
CA MET A 95 5.11 -6.27 -0.56
C MET A 95 4.67 -5.80 0.83
N PHE A 96 4.46 -6.74 1.77
CA PHE A 96 4.13 -6.41 3.15
C PHE A 96 5.23 -5.59 3.85
N MET A 97 6.49 -6.04 3.72
CA MET A 97 7.63 -5.42 4.39
C MET A 97 8.02 -4.09 3.75
N TYR A 98 8.12 -4.06 2.42
CA TYR A 98 8.61 -2.90 1.67
C TYR A 98 7.69 -1.68 1.86
N ASN A 99 6.38 -1.90 1.98
CA ASN A 99 5.42 -0.82 2.19
C ASN A 99 5.45 -0.18 3.58
N HIS A 100 6.26 -0.69 4.53
CA HIS A 100 6.52 0.02 5.78
C HIS A 100 7.43 1.25 5.58
N SER A 101 8.31 1.19 4.58
CA SER A 101 9.34 2.21 4.34
C SER A 101 9.13 2.97 3.04
N GLU A 102 8.30 2.44 2.14
CA GLU A 102 8.07 3.04 0.84
C GLU A 102 6.62 2.89 0.40
N ASN A 103 6.23 3.60 -0.66
CA ASN A 103 4.86 3.59 -1.15
C ASN A 103 4.77 2.90 -2.52
N THR A 104 4.28 1.66 -2.54
CA THR A 104 4.09 0.90 -3.79
C THR A 104 2.66 0.41 -4.01
N ILE A 105 1.79 0.61 -3.03
CA ILE A 105 0.39 0.16 -3.05
C ILE A 105 -0.45 1.09 -3.92
N ILE A 106 -1.09 0.54 -4.96
CA ILE A 106 -1.99 1.26 -5.87
C ILE A 106 -1.29 2.46 -6.54
N GLU A 107 0.03 2.43 -6.65
CA GLU A 107 0.78 3.52 -7.29
C GLU A 107 0.74 3.46 -8.81
N HIS A 108 0.69 4.65 -9.43
CA HIS A 108 0.65 4.77 -10.88
C HIS A 108 1.98 4.36 -11.50
N ASN A 109 1.96 3.54 -12.56
CA ASN A 109 3.15 2.98 -13.19
C ASN A 109 4.07 2.22 -12.22
N SER A 110 3.50 1.60 -11.19
CA SER A 110 4.25 0.76 -10.24
C SER A 110 4.35 -0.67 -10.76
N ILE A 111 5.58 -1.11 -11.10
CA ILE A 111 5.85 -2.51 -11.42
C ILE A 111 5.50 -3.40 -10.23
N PHE A 112 5.74 -2.92 -9.00
CA PHE A 112 5.46 -3.65 -7.78
C PHE A 112 3.98 -3.96 -7.60
N TRP A 113 3.12 -2.96 -7.89
CA TRP A 113 1.68 -3.14 -7.85
C TRP A 113 1.20 -4.09 -8.95
N ALA A 114 1.69 -3.92 -10.17
CA ALA A 114 1.31 -4.75 -11.31
C ALA A 114 1.66 -6.24 -11.09
N GLU A 115 2.87 -6.51 -10.62
CA GLU A 115 3.32 -7.86 -10.28
C GLU A 115 2.54 -8.45 -9.10
N PHE A 116 2.25 -7.65 -8.06
CA PHE A 116 1.40 -8.10 -6.95
C PHE A 116 0.03 -8.56 -7.43
N VAL A 117 -0.62 -7.79 -8.31
CA VAL A 117 -1.92 -8.14 -8.89
C VAL A 117 -1.80 -9.39 -9.75
N ALA A 118 -0.81 -9.47 -10.64
CA ALA A 118 -0.59 -10.62 -11.52
C ALA A 118 -0.36 -11.92 -10.73
N ILE A 119 0.49 -11.88 -9.71
CA ILE A 119 0.77 -13.01 -8.83
C ILE A 119 -0.49 -13.40 -8.06
N SER A 120 -1.18 -12.43 -7.45
CA SER A 120 -2.40 -12.67 -6.66
C SER A 120 -3.48 -13.36 -7.48
N LEU A 121 -3.67 -12.93 -8.73
CA LEU A 121 -4.65 -13.53 -9.64
C LEU A 121 -4.21 -14.90 -10.18
N SER A 122 -2.91 -15.15 -10.36
CA SER A 122 -2.39 -16.45 -10.81
C SER A 122 -2.56 -17.60 -9.81
N LEU A 123 -2.91 -17.28 -8.55
CA LEU A 123 -3.18 -18.24 -7.49
C LEU A 123 -4.65 -18.73 -7.45
N PHE A 124 -5.48 -18.32 -8.41
CA PHE A 124 -6.85 -18.78 -8.63
C PHE A 124 -6.88 -19.74 -9.82
#